data_AF-A0A9Y2I9W5-F1
#
_entry.id   AF-A0A9Y2I9W5-F1
#
_cell.length_a   1.000
_cell.length_b   1.000
_cell.length_c   1.000
_cell.angle_alpha   90.00
_cell.angle_beta   90.00
_cell.angle_gamma   90.00
#
_symmetry.space_group_name_H-M   'P 1'
#
loop_
_entity.id
_entity.type
_entity.pdbx_description
1 polymer ?
#
loop_
_entity_poly.entity_id
_entity_poly.type
_entity_poly.pdbx_seq_one_letter_code
_entity_poly.pdbx_strand_id
1 'polypeptide(L)'
;MKKMLYKPLNFAVSALGGLVAGQVFKLLWQRIAGEDDAPNATDKHRSWQEILIAAAVQGAIFGVVTAAAERAGALGYEKASGEWPGDD
;
A
#
# COMPACT_ATOMS: atom_id res chain seq x y z
N MET A 1 -28.22 4.70 -18.93
CA MET A 1 -28.19 3.96 -17.64
C MET A 1 -27.04 2.95 -17.56
N LYS A 2 -25.77 3.37 -17.74
CA LYS A 2 -24.56 2.50 -17.60
C LYS A 2 -23.55 3.00 -16.56
N LYS A 3 -23.96 3.89 -15.65
CA LYS A 3 -23.09 4.47 -14.59
C LYS A 3 -23.27 3.83 -13.22
N MET A 4 -24.22 2.90 -13.05
CA MET A 4 -24.53 2.27 -11.75
C MET A 4 -23.82 0.93 -11.51
N LEU A 5 -23.28 0.28 -12.55
CA LEU A 5 -22.57 -1.00 -12.41
C LEU A 5 -21.07 -0.85 -12.15
N TYR A 6 -20.49 0.33 -12.46
CA TYR A 6 -19.08 0.62 -12.20
C TYR A 6 -18.78 0.89 -10.72
N LYS A 7 -19.74 1.45 -9.96
CA LYS A 7 -19.58 1.74 -8.53
C LYS A 7 -19.35 0.50 -7.66
N PRO A 8 -20.17 -0.57 -7.75
CA PRO A 8 -19.94 -1.77 -6.94
C PRO A 8 -18.68 -2.53 -7.37
N LEU A 9 -18.34 -2.53 -8.67
CA LEU A 9 -17.11 -3.16 -9.15
C LEU A 9 -15.86 -2.43 -8.64
N ASN A 10 -15.85 -1.09 -8.71
CA ASN A 10 -14.78 -0.30 -8.09
C ASN A 10 -14.69 -0.59 -6.60
N PHE A 11 -15.81 -0.69 -5.89
CA PHE A 11 -15.79 -0.97 -4.45
C PHE A 11 -15.20 -2.36 -4.15
N ALA A 12 -15.55 -3.37 -4.94
CA ALA A 12 -15.01 -4.72 -4.79
C ALA A 12 -13.50 -4.78 -5.11
N VAL A 13 -13.06 -4.12 -6.18
CA VAL A 13 -11.64 -4.03 -6.56
C VAL A 13 -10.86 -3.23 -5.51
N SER A 14 -11.40 -2.13 -4.99
CA SER A 14 -10.79 -1.35 -3.90
C SER A 14 -10.69 -2.15 -2.61
N ALA A 15 -11.72 -2.93 -2.27
CA ALA A 15 -11.71 -3.77 -1.07
C ALA A 15 -10.67 -4.90 -1.19
N LEU A 16 -10.61 -5.58 -2.33
CA LEU A 16 -9.59 -6.59 -2.60
C LEU A 16 -8.18 -5.99 -2.62
N GLY A 17 -8.01 -4.83 -3.22
CA GLY A 17 -6.76 -4.07 -3.20
C GLY A 17 -6.33 -3.68 -1.79
N GLY A 18 -7.27 -3.23 -0.95
CA GLY A 18 -7.03 -2.91 0.45
C GLY A 18 -6.61 -4.11 1.29
N LEU A 19 -7.23 -5.28 1.08
CA LEU A 19 -6.85 -6.52 1.76
C LEU A 19 -5.44 -6.97 1.38
N VAL A 20 -5.13 -6.99 0.07
CA VAL A 20 -3.80 -7.36 -0.42
C VAL A 20 -2.74 -6.37 0.08
N ALA A 21 -3.02 -5.06 0.04
CA ALA A 21 -2.11 -4.04 0.54
C ALA A 21 -1.84 -4.19 2.04
N GLY A 22 -2.88 -4.46 2.84
CA GLY A 22 -2.73 -4.70 4.29
C GLY A 22 -1.88 -5.95 4.59
N GLN A 23 -2.03 -7.00 3.79
CA GLN A 23 -1.29 -8.25 3.97
C GLN A 23 0.18 -8.11 3.57
N VAL A 24 0.47 -7.41 2.47
CA VAL A 24 1.84 -7.09 2.05
C VAL A 24 2.51 -6.17 3.08
N PHE A 25 1.80 -5.17 3.59
CA PHE A 25 2.28 -4.30 4.65
C PHE A 25 2.70 -5.11 5.88
N LYS A 26 1.83 -6.02 6.36
CA LYS A 26 2.11 -6.85 7.53
C LYS A 26 3.35 -7.74 7.32
N LEU A 27 3.48 -8.36 6.14
CA LEU A 27 4.64 -9.19 5.80
C LEU A 27 5.95 -8.39 5.80
N LEU A 28 5.94 -7.18 5.24
CA LEU A 28 7.11 -6.31 5.22
C LEU A 28 7.44 -5.79 6.63
N TRP A 29 6.43 -5.43 7.42
CA TRP A 29 6.61 -4.96 8.80
C TRP A 29 7.22 -6.04 9.69
N GLN A 30 6.62 -7.23 9.72
CA GLN A 30 7.16 -8.38 10.46
C GLN A 30 8.62 -8.66 10.08
N ARG A 31 8.98 -8.52 8.81
CA ARG A 31 10.33 -8.80 8.32
C ARG A 31 11.36 -7.75 8.71
N ILE A 32 10.96 -6.49 8.90
CA ILE A 32 11.83 -5.35 9.17
C ILE A 32 11.88 -5.04 10.67
N ALA A 33 10.72 -4.92 11.33
CA ALA A 33 10.59 -4.53 12.73
C ALA A 33 10.72 -5.71 13.70
N GLY A 34 10.48 -6.95 13.24
CA GLY A 34 10.49 -8.13 14.10
C GLY A 34 9.34 -8.16 15.12
N GLU A 35 8.41 -7.21 15.04
CA GLU A 35 7.21 -7.10 15.85
C GLU A 35 5.97 -7.28 14.96
N ASP A 36 4.89 -7.83 15.53
CA ASP A 36 3.64 -8.09 14.81
C ASP A 36 2.85 -6.81 14.46
N ASP A 37 3.06 -5.72 15.21
CA ASP A 37 2.37 -4.44 15.05
C ASP A 37 3.33 -3.26 15.13
N ALA A 38 3.03 -2.19 14.38
CA ALA A 38 3.78 -0.95 14.44
C ALA A 38 3.46 -0.16 15.72
N PRO A 39 4.45 0.50 16.36
CA PRO A 39 4.20 1.40 17.49
C PRO A 39 3.14 2.45 17.14
N ASN A 40 2.10 2.56 17.95
CA ASN A 40 1.04 3.54 17.73
C ASN A 40 1.58 4.95 17.99
N ALA A 41 1.34 5.88 17.06
CA ALA A 41 1.83 7.26 17.17
C ALA A 41 1.26 8.02 18.38
N THR A 42 0.18 7.52 18.97
CA THR A 42 -0.50 8.09 20.15
C THR A 42 -0.09 7.44 21.47
N ASP A 43 0.90 6.55 21.46
CA ASP A 43 1.27 5.79 22.64
C ASP A 43 2.02 6.66 23.67
N LYS A 44 1.35 6.96 24.79
CA LYS A 44 1.82 7.93 25.80
C LYS A 44 3.10 7.48 26.52
N HIS A 45 3.40 6.19 26.50
CA HIS A 45 4.54 5.60 27.19
C HIS A 45 5.78 5.44 26.32
N ARG A 46 5.69 5.73 25.02
CA ARG A 46 6.80 5.63 24.07
C ARG A 46 7.50 6.97 23.91
N SER A 47 8.81 6.93 23.73
CA SER A 47 9.61 8.12 23.49
C SER A 47 9.35 8.70 22.09
N TRP A 48 9.55 10.01 21.93
CA TRP A 48 9.48 10.67 20.61
C TRP A 48 10.41 10.03 19.57
N GLN A 49 11.58 9.54 19.99
CA GLN A 49 12.53 8.88 19.10
C GLN A 49 11.96 7.56 18.55
N GLU A 50 11.35 6.73 19.40
CA GLU A 50 10.70 5.49 18.96
C GLU A 50 9.54 5.76 18.00
N ILE A 51 8.71 6.76 18.29
CA ILE A 51 7.57 7.12 17.43
C ILE A 51 8.07 7.59 16.05
N LEU A 52 9.10 8.44 15.99
CA LEU A 52 9.63 8.94 14.73
C LEU A 52 10.31 7.85 13.91
N ILE A 53 11.04 6.93 14.55
CA ILE A 53 11.64 5.78 13.86
C ILE A 53 10.54 4.87 13.31
N ALA A 54 9.51 4.57 14.11
CA ALA A 54 8.37 3.77 13.67
C ALA A 54 7.66 4.42 12.47
N ALA A 55 7.41 5.73 12.53
CA ALA A 55 6.79 6.47 11.43
C ALA A 55 7.66 6.47 10.17
N ALA A 56 8.98 6.60 10.31
CA ALA A 56 9.91 6.53 9.18
C ALA A 56 9.91 5.14 8.51
N VAL A 57 9.92 4.07 9.30
CA VAL A 57 9.82 2.68 8.79
C VAL A 57 8.47 2.47 8.11
N GLN A 58 7.39 2.98 8.70
CA GLN A 58 6.04 2.88 8.11
C GLN A 58 5.97 3.62 6.77
N GLY A 59 6.52 4.83 6.70
CA GLY A 59 6.62 5.60 5.46
C GLY A 59 7.47 4.90 4.39
N ALA A 60 8.59 4.29 4.78
CA ALA A 60 9.44 3.53 3.87
C ALA A 60 8.70 2.32 3.28
N ILE A 61 8.01 1.54 4.12
CA ILE A 61 7.22 0.38 3.66
C ILE A 61 6.08 0.83 2.75
N PHE A 62 5.35 1.88 3.13
CA PHE A 62 4.29 2.43 2.30
C PHE A 62 4.81 2.88 0.92
N GLY A 63 5.98 3.52 0.90
CA GLY A 63 6.65 3.91 -0.35
C GLY A 63 6.99 2.71 -1.23
N VAL A 64 7.56 1.65 -0.65
CA VAL A 64 7.89 0.42 -1.41
C VAL A 64 6.63 -0.24 -1.97
N VAL A 65 5.57 -0.38 -1.18
CA VAL A 65 4.31 -1.00 -1.63
C VAL A 65 3.67 -0.17 -2.73
N THR A 66 3.64 1.15 -2.59
CA THR A 66 3.09 2.07 -3.60
C THR A 66 3.86 1.95 -4.91
N ALA A 67 5.19 2.04 -4.87
CA ALA A 67 6.03 1.92 -6.06
C ALA A 67 5.87 0.55 -6.75
N ALA A 68 5.77 -0.53 -5.98
CA ALA A 68 5.53 -1.87 -6.52
C ALA A 68 4.15 -1.99 -7.17
N ALA A 69 3.11 -1.41 -6.56
CA ALA A 69 1.75 -1.39 -7.10
C ALA A 69 1.65 -0.56 -8.38
N GLU A 70 2.26 0.64 -8.39
CA GLU A 70 2.35 1.50 -9.58
C GLU A 70 3.07 0.78 -10.72
N ARG A 71 4.20 0.12 -10.43
CA ARG A 71 4.95 -0.66 -11.43
C ARG A 71 4.13 -1.82 -11.97
N ALA A 72 3.44 -2.57 -11.10
CA ALA A 72 2.58 -3.68 -11.51
C ALA A 72 1.39 -3.18 -12.36
N GLY A 73 0.81 -2.03 -12.00
CA GLY A 73 -0.23 -1.35 -12.76
C GLY A 73 0.28 -0.92 -14.14
N ALA A 74 1.46 -0.34 -14.22
CA ALA A 74 2.08 0.09 -15.47
C ALA A 74 2.34 -1.10 -16.41
N LEU A 75 2.88 -2.21 -15.89
CA LEU A 75 3.07 -3.45 -16.65
C LEU A 75 1.74 -4.06 -17.11
N GLY A 76 0.71 -4.00 -16.25
CA GLY A 76 -0.63 -4.47 -16.60
C GLY A 76 -1.27 -3.65 -17.71
N TYR A 77 -1.10 -2.32 -17.66
CA TYR A 77 -1.55 -1.40 -18.68
C TYR A 77 -0.81 -1.65 -19.99
N GLU A 78 0.52 -1.66 -19.98
CA GLU A 78 1.36 -1.95 -21.16
C GLU A 78 0.97 -3.28 -21.81
N LYS A 79 0.73 -4.32 -21.01
CA LYS A 79 0.31 -5.62 -21.54
C LYS A 79 -1.08 -5.60 -22.18
N ALA A 80 -1.96 -4.69 -21.75
CA ALA A 80 -3.33 -4.58 -22.24
C ALA A 80 -3.46 -3.61 -23.43
N SER A 81 -2.77 -2.48 -23.41
CA SER A 81 -2.81 -1.44 -24.43
C SER A 81 -1.68 -1.55 -25.46
N GLY A 82 -0.55 -2.15 -25.09
CA GLY A 82 0.69 -2.15 -25.87
C GLY A 82 1.54 -0.88 -25.69
N GLU A 83 1.10 0.08 -24.87
CA GLU A 83 1.77 1.37 -24.65
C GLU A 83 2.16 1.53 -23.17
N TRP A 84 3.35 2.08 -22.92
CA TRP A 84 3.78 2.38 -21.56
C TRP A 84 3.05 3.63 -21.02
N PRO A 85 2.44 3.59 -19.82
CA PRO A 85 1.63 4.71 -19.33
C PRO A 85 2.45 5.88 -18.75
N GLY A 86 3.78 5.76 -18.71
CA GLY A 86 4.67 6.76 -18.11
C GLY A 86 5.46 7.60 -19.12
N ASP A 87 5.16 7.50 -20.42
CA ASP A 87 5.90 8.19 -21.49
C ASP A 87 5.26 9.52 -21.95
N ASP A 88 4.47 10.18 -21.08
CA ASP A 88 4.03 11.59 -21.24
C ASP A 88 4.63 12.51 -20.16
#